data_AF-A0A804P7X8-F1
#
_entry.id   AF-A0A804P7X8-F1
#
_cell.length_a   1.000
_cell.length_b   1.000
_cell.length_c   1.000
_cell.angle_alpha   90.00
_cell.angle_beta   90.00
_cell.angle_gamma   90.00
#
_symmetry.space_group_name_H-M   'P 1'
#
loop_
_entity.id
_entity.type
_entity.pdbx_description
1 polymer ?
#
loop_
_entity_poly.entity_id
_entity_poly.type
_entity_poly.pdbx_seq_one_letter_code
_entity_poly.pdbx_strand_id
1 'polypeptide(L)'
;MAKSCGESTVEVASSSSSPIPASASATRSKAKHHIEIEGYPVDGRAVSQEFLSISHGHLDHIGGLPMYVATRGLFRLCPPTIFVPACLRDFVERLFEVHRAMDQSELNHNLVPLEVGEEYELRRDLKVRAFRTYHAIPSQGYVIYSVKQKLKQEFIGLPGSEIKRLKLSGVEITNTVSTPEIAFIGDTTADFILDPDNADVLQAKILVVEEVSDNNCVYPNEVHHTARERTQVYSF
;
A
#
# COMPACT_ATOMS: atom_id res chain seq x y z
N MET A 1 59.69 16.56 -12.42
CA MET A 1 59.60 18.03 -12.62
C MET A 1 58.39 18.49 -11.82
N ALA A 2 58.51 18.88 -10.54
CA ALA A 2 59.06 20.15 -10.02
C ALA A 2 58.15 21.32 -10.48
N LYS A 3 57.42 22.11 -9.67
CA LYS A 3 57.63 22.83 -8.38
C LYS A 3 56.28 23.57 -8.10
N SER A 4 55.91 24.18 -6.97
CA SER A 4 56.34 24.28 -5.57
C SER A 4 55.32 25.16 -4.83
N CYS A 5 55.29 25.05 -3.50
CA CYS A 5 54.52 25.80 -2.51
C CYS A 5 54.61 27.34 -2.55
N GLY A 6 53.66 27.98 -1.87
CA GLY A 6 53.79 29.30 -1.26
C GLY A 6 52.63 29.60 -0.29
N GLU A 7 52.92 29.57 1.02
CA GLU A 7 52.02 29.82 2.16
C GLU A 7 51.79 31.32 2.47
N SER A 8 50.82 31.54 3.37
CA SER A 8 50.68 32.64 4.34
C SER A 8 49.99 33.92 3.83
N THR A 9 49.17 34.69 4.57
CA THR A 9 48.81 34.71 6.00
C THR A 9 47.41 35.32 6.16
N VAL A 10 46.76 35.03 7.30
CA VAL A 10 45.42 35.44 7.72
C VAL A 10 45.33 36.93 8.08
N GLU A 11 44.28 37.62 7.64
CA GLU A 11 43.73 38.80 8.34
C GLU A 11 42.22 38.64 8.56
N VAL A 12 41.83 38.85 9.82
CA VAL A 12 40.46 38.81 10.31
C VAL A 12 39.90 40.24 10.28
N ALA A 13 38.84 40.47 9.52
CA ALA A 13 38.04 41.68 9.62
C ALA A 13 36.56 41.31 9.74
N SER A 14 36.04 41.54 10.94
CA SER A 14 34.63 41.49 11.30
C SER A 14 33.79 42.41 10.42
N SER A 15 32.72 41.89 9.83
CA SER A 15 31.61 42.75 9.42
C SER A 15 30.27 42.03 9.66
N SER A 16 29.40 42.80 10.29
CA SER A 16 28.07 42.47 10.80
C SER A 16 27.13 41.91 9.73
N SER A 17 26.59 40.71 9.98
CA SER A 17 25.47 40.18 9.20
C SER A 17 24.14 40.66 9.77
N SER A 18 23.47 41.50 8.98
CA SER A 18 22.08 41.90 9.15
C SER A 18 21.14 40.69 9.10
N PRO A 19 19.96 40.75 9.74
CA PRO A 19 19.07 39.60 9.86
C PRO A 19 18.45 39.23 8.52
N ILE A 20 18.52 37.93 8.18
CA ILE A 20 17.86 37.34 7.01
C ILE A 20 16.34 37.40 7.24
N PRO A 21 15.55 37.98 6.32
CA PRO A 21 14.10 38.04 6.47
C PRO A 21 13.50 36.65 6.24
N ALA A 22 12.54 36.28 7.10
CA ALA A 22 11.81 35.03 7.03
C ALA A 22 11.15 34.85 5.65
N SER A 23 11.51 33.78 4.94
CA SER A 23 10.85 33.40 3.69
C SER A 23 9.43 32.92 4.00
N ALA A 24 8.45 33.66 3.54
CA ALA A 24 7.05 33.25 3.52
C ALA A 24 6.90 31.89 2.82
N SER A 25 6.33 30.91 3.52
CA SER A 25 6.01 29.61 2.92
C SER A 25 4.91 29.80 1.89
N ALA A 26 5.23 29.65 0.61
CA ALA A 26 4.23 29.59 -0.45
C ALA A 26 3.35 28.35 -0.25
N THR A 27 2.11 28.56 0.16
CA THR A 27 1.07 27.53 0.27
C THR A 27 0.77 26.99 -1.12
N ARG A 28 1.32 25.82 -1.45
CA ARG A 28 1.04 25.14 -2.73
C ARG A 28 -0.38 24.59 -2.68
N SER A 29 -1.32 25.28 -3.32
CA SER A 29 -2.69 24.80 -3.54
C SER A 29 -2.64 23.42 -4.21
N LYS A 30 -3.21 22.40 -3.55
CA LYS A 30 -3.43 21.08 -4.16
C LYS A 30 -4.64 21.18 -5.08
N ALA A 31 -4.42 21.61 -6.33
CA ALA A 31 -5.42 21.44 -7.37
C ALA A 31 -5.70 19.94 -7.54
N LYS A 32 -6.95 19.52 -7.30
CA LYS A 32 -7.41 18.19 -7.67
C LYS A 32 -7.49 18.19 -9.20
N HIS A 33 -6.55 17.53 -9.88
CA HIS A 33 -6.71 17.28 -11.30
C HIS A 33 -7.90 16.33 -11.45
N HIS A 34 -9.02 16.87 -11.96
CA HIS A 34 -10.12 16.07 -12.45
C HIS A 34 -9.62 15.39 -13.72
N ILE A 35 -9.59 14.06 -13.71
CA ILE A 35 -9.19 13.27 -14.87
C ILE A 35 -10.49 12.81 -15.50
N GLU A 36 -10.74 13.22 -16.74
CA GLU A 36 -11.87 12.73 -17.53
C GLU A 36 -11.32 11.86 -18.65
N ILE A 37 -11.92 10.69 -18.85
CA ILE A 37 -11.73 9.87 -20.05
C ILE A 37 -13.10 9.77 -20.71
N GLU A 38 -13.23 10.31 -21.92
CA GLU A 38 -14.49 10.33 -22.69
C GLU A 38 -15.70 10.90 -21.92
N GLY A 39 -15.47 11.90 -21.07
CA GLY A 39 -16.54 12.55 -20.28
C GLY A 39 -16.97 11.78 -19.03
N TYR A 40 -16.35 10.64 -18.73
CA TYR A 40 -16.54 9.95 -17.46
C TYR A 40 -15.52 10.47 -16.43
N PRO A 41 -15.97 10.93 -15.25
CA PRO A 41 -15.07 11.36 -14.20
C PRO A 41 -14.32 10.15 -13.67
N VAL A 42 -13.02 10.07 -14.00
CA VAL A 42 -12.13 9.10 -13.39
C VAL A 42 -11.58 9.78 -12.13
N ASP A 43 -11.84 9.23 -10.95
CA ASP A 43 -11.20 9.76 -9.74
C ASP A 43 -9.69 9.60 -9.94
N GLY A 44 -8.97 10.70 -10.19
CA GLY A 44 -7.53 10.63 -10.44
C GLY A 44 -6.75 10.03 -9.27
N ARG A 45 -7.35 9.94 -8.08
CA ARG A 45 -6.80 9.22 -6.93
C ARG A 45 -6.77 7.72 -7.15
N ALA A 46 -7.82 7.19 -7.77
CA ALA A 46 -8.02 5.77 -7.98
C ALA A 46 -6.95 5.17 -8.88
N VAL A 47 -6.83 5.78 -10.06
CA VAL A 47 -5.84 5.42 -11.07
C VAL A 47 -4.41 5.58 -10.57
N SER A 48 -4.14 6.49 -9.63
CA SER A 48 -2.79 6.74 -9.14
C SER A 48 -2.22 5.66 -8.21
N GLN A 49 -3.04 4.75 -7.70
CA GLN A 49 -2.58 3.71 -6.77
C GLN A 49 -1.70 2.68 -7.47
N GLU A 50 -0.63 2.24 -6.82
CA GLU A 50 0.32 1.30 -7.43
C GLU A 50 -0.07 -0.16 -7.16
N PHE A 51 -0.71 -0.40 -6.01
CA PHE A 51 -1.15 -1.70 -5.57
C PHE A 51 -2.67 -1.81 -5.66
N LEU A 52 -3.13 -2.89 -6.30
CA LEU A 52 -4.54 -3.24 -6.44
C LEU A 52 -4.75 -4.65 -5.91
N SER A 53 -5.71 -4.83 -5.01
CA SER A 53 -6.07 -6.15 -4.47
C SER A 53 -7.47 -6.52 -4.92
N ILE A 54 -7.62 -7.67 -5.59
CA ILE A 54 -8.89 -8.22 -6.04
C ILE A 54 -9.32 -9.31 -5.05
N SER A 55 -10.52 -9.22 -4.49
CA SER A 55 -11.04 -10.22 -3.53
C SER A 55 -11.48 -11.51 -4.21
N HIS A 56 -12.17 -11.41 -5.35
CA HIS A 56 -12.73 -12.54 -6.08
C HIS A 56 -13.04 -12.19 -7.54
N GLY A 57 -13.51 -13.18 -8.30
CA GLY A 57 -13.64 -13.12 -9.76
C GLY A 57 -15.01 -12.69 -10.30
N HIS A 58 -15.94 -12.17 -9.48
CA HIS A 58 -17.17 -11.61 -10.03
C HIS A 58 -16.88 -10.36 -10.88
N LEU A 59 -17.73 -10.11 -11.87
CA LEU A 59 -17.47 -9.13 -12.93
C LEU A 59 -17.37 -7.69 -12.40
N ASP A 60 -18.18 -7.37 -11.39
CA ASP A 60 -18.15 -6.12 -10.62
C ASP A 60 -16.88 -5.95 -9.78
N HIS A 61 -16.12 -7.01 -9.50
CA HIS A 61 -14.85 -6.87 -8.77
C HIS A 61 -13.62 -6.83 -9.68
N ILE A 62 -13.69 -7.46 -10.86
CA ILE A 62 -12.53 -7.65 -11.73
C ILE A 62 -12.67 -7.04 -13.14
N GLY A 63 -13.88 -6.71 -13.58
CA GLY A 63 -14.16 -6.29 -14.96
C GLY A 63 -13.45 -5.00 -15.38
N GLY A 64 -13.18 -4.10 -14.43
CA GLY A 64 -12.44 -2.86 -14.67
C GLY A 64 -10.92 -3.04 -14.83
N LEU A 65 -10.39 -4.24 -14.64
CA LEU A 65 -8.94 -4.48 -14.54
C LEU A 65 -8.15 -4.07 -15.80
N PRO A 66 -8.56 -4.43 -17.04
CA PRO A 66 -7.86 -4.00 -18.24
C PRO A 66 -7.91 -2.48 -18.42
N MET A 67 -9.07 -1.87 -18.18
CA MET A 67 -9.26 -0.42 -18.29
C MET A 67 -8.38 0.34 -17.30
N TYR A 68 -8.27 -0.16 -16.06
CA TYR A 68 -7.38 0.40 -15.04
C TYR A 68 -5.92 0.40 -15.49
N VAL A 69 -5.42 -0.73 -16.01
CA VAL A 69 -4.03 -0.83 -16.50
C VAL A 69 -3.80 0.07 -17.73
N ALA A 70 -4.73 0.06 -18.69
CA ALA A 70 -4.67 0.93 -19.87
C ALA A 70 -4.62 2.42 -19.47
N THR A 71 -5.46 2.81 -18.53
CA THR A 71 -5.55 4.19 -18.04
C THR A 71 -4.26 4.62 -17.34
N ARG A 72 -3.62 3.75 -16.55
CA ARG A 72 -2.29 4.03 -15.97
C ARG A 72 -1.23 4.21 -17.05
N GLY A 73 -1.26 3.39 -18.09
CA GLY A 73 -0.38 3.51 -19.26
C GLY A 73 -0.56 4.84 -19.98
N LEU A 74 -1.81 5.27 -20.20
CA LEU A 74 -2.15 6.56 -20.82
C LEU A 74 -1.53 7.74 -20.05
N PHE A 75 -1.56 7.69 -18.71
CA PHE A 75 -0.94 8.70 -17.85
C PHE A 75 0.55 8.48 -17.57
N ARG A 76 1.19 7.49 -18.22
CA ARG A 76 2.61 7.15 -18.05
C ARG A 76 2.99 6.88 -16.58
N LEU A 77 2.08 6.26 -15.85
CA LEU A 77 2.34 5.81 -14.48
C LEU A 77 3.09 4.47 -14.49
N CYS A 78 3.74 4.13 -13.37
CA CYS A 78 4.39 2.84 -13.20
C CYS A 78 3.38 1.69 -13.42
N PRO A 79 3.75 0.56 -14.05
CA PRO A 79 2.92 -0.64 -14.07
C PRO A 79 2.41 -1.01 -12.66
N PRO A 80 1.11 -1.25 -12.48
CA PRO A 80 0.59 -1.61 -11.16
C PRO A 80 1.01 -3.03 -10.76
N THR A 81 1.06 -3.27 -9.45
CA THR A 81 1.07 -4.62 -8.88
C THR A 81 -0.36 -5.01 -8.50
N ILE A 82 -0.83 -6.13 -9.03
CA ILE A 82 -2.20 -6.62 -8.90
C ILE A 82 -2.16 -7.93 -8.11
N PHE A 83 -2.74 -7.92 -6.91
CA PHE A 83 -2.95 -9.11 -6.09
C PHE A 83 -4.28 -9.77 -6.44
N VAL A 84 -4.27 -11.09 -6.64
CA VAL A 84 -5.46 -11.89 -6.91
C VAL A 84 -5.43 -13.17 -6.07
N PRO A 85 -6.60 -13.78 -5.76
CA PRO A 85 -6.61 -15.16 -5.27
C PRO A 85 -5.85 -16.05 -6.23
N ALA A 86 -4.97 -16.91 -5.72
CA ALA A 86 -4.06 -17.68 -6.55
C ALA A 86 -4.77 -18.50 -7.65
N CYS A 87 -5.97 -19.00 -7.37
CA CYS A 87 -6.80 -19.72 -8.34
C CYS A 87 -7.24 -18.88 -9.56
N LEU A 88 -7.19 -17.54 -9.48
CA LEU A 88 -7.56 -16.64 -10.57
C LEU A 88 -6.41 -16.33 -11.53
N ARG A 89 -5.16 -16.71 -11.20
CA ARG A 89 -3.96 -16.34 -11.98
C ARG A 89 -4.13 -16.57 -13.48
N ASP A 90 -4.39 -17.81 -13.88
CA ASP A 90 -4.46 -18.22 -15.29
C ASP A 90 -5.65 -17.57 -16.02
N PHE A 91 -6.71 -17.20 -15.31
CA PHE A 91 -7.85 -16.49 -15.88
C PHE A 91 -7.52 -15.03 -16.15
N VAL A 92 -6.81 -14.37 -15.22
CA VAL A 92 -6.40 -12.98 -15.35
C VAL A 92 -5.31 -12.82 -16.41
N GLU A 93 -4.34 -13.74 -16.48
CA GLU A 93 -3.32 -13.73 -17.53
C GLU A 93 -3.98 -13.79 -18.93
N ARG A 94 -4.92 -14.72 -19.14
CA ARG A 94 -5.70 -14.83 -20.39
C ARG A 94 -6.59 -13.61 -20.66
N LEU A 95 -7.20 -13.02 -19.63
CA LEU A 95 -7.99 -11.79 -19.78
C LEU A 95 -7.14 -10.68 -20.41
N PHE A 96 -5.91 -10.51 -19.94
CA PHE A 96 -4.98 -9.55 -20.51
C PHE A 96 -4.51 -9.94 -21.91
N GLU A 97 -4.22 -11.20 -22.18
CA GLU A 97 -3.88 -11.65 -23.55
C GLU A 97 -4.96 -11.27 -24.56
N VAL A 98 -6.23 -11.50 -24.23
CA VAL A 98 -7.37 -11.14 -25.08
C VAL A 98 -7.43 -9.62 -25.30
N HIS A 99 -7.28 -8.82 -24.23
CA HIS A 99 -7.29 -7.36 -24.35
C HIS A 99 -6.09 -6.82 -25.14
N ARG A 100 -4.87 -7.36 -24.94
CA ARG A 100 -3.69 -7.00 -25.72
C ARG A 100 -3.91 -7.26 -27.22
N ALA A 101 -4.53 -8.39 -27.57
CA ALA A 101 -4.83 -8.73 -28.96
C ALA A 101 -5.86 -7.79 -29.60
N MET A 102 -6.87 -7.34 -28.84
CA MET A 102 -7.90 -6.42 -29.32
C MET A 102 -7.42 -4.96 -29.37
N ASP A 103 -6.82 -4.47 -28.29
CA ASP A 103 -6.42 -3.07 -28.09
C ASP A 103 -5.05 -2.74 -28.70
N GLN A 104 -4.25 -3.76 -29.02
CA GLN A 104 -2.87 -3.62 -29.52
C GLN A 104 -1.96 -2.81 -28.57
N SER A 105 -2.17 -2.97 -27.26
CA SER A 105 -1.37 -2.35 -26.22
C SER A 105 -0.70 -3.39 -25.33
N GLU A 106 0.40 -3.02 -24.68
CA GLU A 106 1.18 -3.96 -23.84
C GLU A 106 0.46 -4.33 -22.53
N LEU A 107 -0.39 -3.41 -22.02
CA LEU A 107 -1.06 -3.54 -20.71
C LEU A 107 -0.11 -4.03 -19.62
N ASN A 108 1.04 -3.34 -19.46
CA ASN A 108 2.08 -3.72 -18.52
C ASN A 108 1.57 -3.71 -17.07
N HIS A 109 1.73 -4.83 -16.37
CA HIS A 109 1.37 -5.00 -14.96
C HIS A 109 2.21 -6.13 -14.33
N ASN A 110 2.26 -6.17 -13.00
CA ASN A 110 2.82 -7.27 -12.22
C ASN A 110 1.67 -8.02 -11.53
N LEU A 111 1.39 -9.25 -11.95
CA LEU A 111 0.35 -10.08 -11.35
C LEU A 111 0.96 -10.94 -10.24
N VAL A 112 0.44 -10.80 -9.02
CA VAL A 112 0.89 -11.53 -7.83
C VAL A 112 -0.26 -12.38 -7.30
N PRO A 113 -0.30 -13.68 -7.60
CA PRO A 113 -1.23 -14.59 -6.95
C PRO A 113 -0.85 -14.73 -5.47
N LEU A 114 -1.84 -14.63 -4.58
CA LEU A 114 -1.68 -14.89 -3.16
C LEU A 114 -2.65 -15.97 -2.73
N GLU A 115 -2.14 -16.99 -2.04
CA GLU A 115 -2.93 -17.94 -1.27
C GLU A 115 -3.31 -17.34 0.09
N VAL A 116 -4.38 -17.86 0.70
CA VAL A 116 -4.79 -17.48 2.07
C VAL A 116 -3.62 -17.68 3.03
N GLY A 117 -3.29 -16.64 3.79
CA GLY A 117 -2.18 -16.62 4.76
C GLY A 117 -0.86 -16.11 4.18
N GLU A 118 -0.71 -16.02 2.86
CA GLU A 118 0.52 -15.48 2.26
C GLU A 118 0.63 -13.97 2.44
N GLU A 119 1.87 -13.51 2.61
CA GLU A 119 2.23 -12.11 2.82
C GLU A 119 3.07 -11.56 1.66
N TYR A 120 2.86 -10.29 1.35
CA TYR A 120 3.68 -9.54 0.41
C TYR A 120 4.17 -8.23 1.04
N GLU A 121 5.47 -8.00 1.03
CA GLU A 121 6.09 -6.77 1.53
C GLU A 121 5.90 -5.64 0.50
N LEU A 122 5.00 -4.71 0.78
CA LEU A 122 4.76 -3.53 -0.07
C LEU A 122 5.93 -2.54 0.03
N ARG A 123 6.50 -2.44 1.23
CA ARG A 123 7.69 -1.67 1.60
C ARG A 123 8.16 -2.11 2.99
N ARG A 124 9.34 -1.67 3.41
CA ARG A 124 9.99 -2.07 4.67
C ARG A 124 9.11 -2.04 5.93
N ASP A 125 8.18 -1.10 6.00
CA ASP A 125 7.28 -0.82 7.11
C ASP A 125 5.83 -1.20 6.83
N LEU A 126 5.54 -1.85 5.70
CA LEU A 126 4.17 -2.18 5.28
C LEU A 126 4.12 -3.51 4.51
N LYS A 127 3.23 -4.42 4.93
CA LYS A 127 2.95 -5.66 4.21
C LYS A 127 1.45 -5.87 4.04
N VAL A 128 1.05 -6.62 3.04
CA VAL A 128 -0.33 -7.11 2.86
C VAL A 128 -0.35 -8.62 3.12
N ARG A 129 -1.41 -9.14 3.76
CA ARG A 129 -1.67 -10.58 3.91
C ARG A 129 -3.06 -10.91 3.38
N ALA A 130 -3.19 -12.01 2.65
CA ALA A 130 -4.49 -12.55 2.27
C ALA A 130 -5.11 -13.34 3.44
N PHE A 131 -6.43 -13.27 3.61
CA PHE A 131 -7.15 -14.05 4.62
C PHE A 131 -8.46 -14.61 4.06
N ARG A 132 -9.01 -15.64 4.72
CA ARG A 132 -10.15 -16.37 4.20
C ARG A 132 -11.45 -15.58 4.34
N THR A 133 -12.24 -15.59 3.28
CA THR A 133 -13.62 -15.09 3.25
C THR A 133 -14.56 -16.19 2.75
N TYR A 134 -15.86 -15.98 2.95
CA TYR A 134 -16.89 -16.99 2.72
C TYR A 134 -17.94 -16.45 1.75
N HIS A 135 -17.72 -16.72 0.46
CA HIS A 135 -18.58 -16.30 -0.66
C HIS A 135 -18.96 -17.48 -1.57
N ALA A 136 -19.87 -17.23 -2.51
CA ALA A 136 -20.34 -18.23 -3.48
C ALA A 136 -19.23 -18.76 -4.41
N ILE A 137 -18.16 -18.00 -4.62
CA ILE A 137 -16.97 -18.39 -5.38
C ILE A 137 -15.71 -18.24 -4.51
N PRO A 138 -14.56 -18.83 -4.91
CA PRO A 138 -13.29 -18.60 -4.22
C PRO A 138 -13.02 -17.10 -4.05
N SER A 139 -12.84 -16.70 -2.80
CA SER A 139 -12.67 -15.31 -2.40
C SER A 139 -11.65 -15.22 -1.26
N GLN A 140 -11.03 -14.05 -1.14
CA GLN A 140 -10.19 -13.71 0.00
C GLN A 140 -10.28 -12.21 0.31
N GLY A 141 -10.05 -11.88 1.57
CA GLY A 141 -9.82 -10.51 2.01
C GLY A 141 -8.34 -10.19 2.09
N TYR A 142 -8.02 -8.92 2.32
CA TYR A 142 -6.65 -8.45 2.49
C TYR A 142 -6.53 -7.55 3.71
N VAL A 143 -5.48 -7.75 4.49
CA VAL A 143 -5.13 -6.88 5.62
C VAL A 143 -3.74 -6.29 5.40
N ILE A 144 -3.65 -4.98 5.56
CA ILE A 144 -2.42 -4.22 5.51
C ILE A 144 -1.88 -4.10 6.94
N TYR A 145 -0.67 -4.57 7.18
CA TYR A 145 0.02 -4.41 8.46
C TYR A 145 1.09 -3.34 8.37
N SER A 146 1.18 -2.49 9.38
CA SER A 146 2.41 -1.75 9.66
C SER A 146 3.42 -2.67 10.34
N VAL A 147 4.68 -2.61 9.90
CA VAL A 147 5.77 -3.45 10.40
C VAL A 147 6.82 -2.56 11.07
N LYS A 148 7.11 -2.84 12.34
CA LYS A 148 8.08 -2.08 13.14
C LYS A 148 9.11 -3.00 13.77
N GLN A 149 10.37 -2.57 13.73
CA GLN A 149 11.43 -3.23 14.48
C GLN A 149 11.52 -2.59 15.87
N LYS A 150 11.19 -3.34 16.92
CA LYS A 150 11.29 -2.89 18.32
C LYS A 150 12.44 -3.59 19.01
N LEU A 151 13.20 -2.88 19.84
CA LEU A 151 14.29 -3.47 20.61
C LEU A 151 13.76 -4.63 21.47
N LYS A 152 14.46 -5.78 21.48
CA LYS A 152 14.10 -6.92 22.34
C LYS A 152 14.19 -6.52 23.80
N GLN A 153 13.35 -7.13 24.63
CA GLN A 153 13.22 -6.79 26.04
C GLN A 153 14.54 -6.93 26.79
N GLU A 154 15.36 -7.94 26.46
CA GLU A 154 16.66 -8.16 27.09
C GLU A 154 17.70 -7.05 26.85
N PHE A 155 17.49 -6.19 25.85
CA PHE A 155 18.42 -5.09 25.53
C PHE A 155 17.91 -3.72 26.01
N ILE A 156 16.70 -3.66 26.57
CA ILE A 156 16.14 -2.42 27.12
C ILE A 156 16.96 -2.00 28.35
N GLY A 157 17.46 -0.76 28.33
CA GLY A 157 18.30 -0.19 29.40
C GLY A 157 19.80 -0.33 29.18
N LEU A 158 20.25 -1.10 28.17
CA LEU A 158 21.66 -1.11 27.79
C LEU A 158 22.08 0.25 27.20
N PRO A 159 23.32 0.71 27.44
CA PRO A 159 23.85 1.89 26.79
C PRO A 159 23.80 1.77 25.27
N GLY A 160 23.51 2.87 24.56
CA GLY A 160 23.41 2.85 23.09
C GLY A 160 24.68 2.39 22.38
N SER A 161 25.85 2.59 22.98
CA SER A 161 27.13 2.05 22.49
C SER A 161 27.17 0.52 22.51
N GLU A 162 26.61 -0.10 23.55
CA GLU A 162 26.54 -1.55 23.70
C GLU A 162 25.55 -2.15 22.70
N ILE A 163 24.36 -1.55 22.56
CA ILE A 163 23.36 -1.96 21.56
C ILE A 163 23.94 -1.89 20.14
N LYS A 164 24.71 -0.83 19.83
CA LYS A 164 25.39 -0.69 18.54
C LYS A 164 26.44 -1.79 18.34
N ARG A 165 27.22 -2.13 19.37
CA ARG A 165 28.20 -3.22 19.31
C ARG A 165 27.54 -4.57 19.04
N LEU A 166 26.46 -4.89 19.76
CA LEU A 166 25.69 -6.12 19.56
C LEU A 166 25.12 -6.22 18.15
N LYS A 167 24.55 -5.11 17.63
CA LYS A 167 24.06 -5.05 16.25
C LYS A 167 25.18 -5.29 15.23
N LEU A 168 26.36 -4.68 15.43
CA LEU A 168 27.50 -4.84 14.54
C LEU A 168 28.14 -6.24 14.61
N SER A 169 27.99 -6.94 15.75
CA SER A 169 28.40 -8.34 15.88
C SER A 169 27.38 -9.34 15.32
N GLY A 170 26.30 -8.87 14.68
CA GLY A 170 25.28 -9.72 14.06
C GLY A 170 24.22 -10.25 15.02
N VAL A 171 24.17 -9.78 16.27
CA VAL A 171 23.11 -10.16 17.22
C VAL A 171 21.81 -9.50 16.78
N GLU A 172 20.75 -10.30 16.65
CA GLU A 172 19.41 -9.78 16.37
C GLU A 172 18.86 -9.08 17.62
N ILE A 173 19.00 -7.76 17.63
CA ILE A 173 18.60 -6.92 18.77
C ILE A 173 17.14 -6.46 18.74
N THR A 174 16.40 -6.75 17.67
CA THR A 174 15.00 -6.30 17.51
C THR A 174 14.04 -7.47 17.30
N ASN A 175 12.81 -7.32 17.78
CA ASN A 175 11.66 -8.10 17.38
C ASN A 175 10.89 -7.36 16.28
N THR A 176 10.44 -8.09 15.27
CA THR A 176 9.47 -7.58 14.30
C THR A 176 8.08 -7.58 14.94
N VAL A 177 7.45 -6.41 15.01
CA VAL A 177 6.08 -6.24 15.49
C VAL A 177 5.23 -5.79 14.31
N SER A 178 4.23 -6.60 13.95
CA SER A 178 3.23 -6.26 12.94
C SER A 178 1.96 -5.78 13.64
N THR A 179 1.30 -4.77 13.09
CA THR A 179 0.01 -4.26 13.60
C THR A 179 -0.95 -4.11 12.44
N PRO A 180 -2.14 -4.73 12.48
CA PRO A 180 -3.12 -4.59 11.41
C PRO A 180 -3.62 -3.14 11.37
N GLU A 181 -3.50 -2.49 10.21
CA GLU A 181 -3.88 -1.09 10.02
C GLU A 181 -5.23 -1.01 9.33
N ILE A 182 -5.37 -1.68 8.19
CA ILE A 182 -6.57 -1.64 7.36
C ILE A 182 -6.88 -3.05 6.89
N ALA A 183 -8.11 -3.50 7.07
CA ALA A 183 -8.62 -4.75 6.54
C ALA A 183 -9.73 -4.47 5.52
N PHE A 184 -9.70 -5.17 4.40
CA PHE A 184 -10.78 -5.23 3.42
C PHE A 184 -11.22 -6.68 3.27
N ILE A 185 -12.50 -6.92 3.48
CA ILE A 185 -13.05 -8.28 3.51
C ILE A 185 -13.62 -8.74 2.16
N GLY A 186 -13.84 -7.82 1.20
CA GLY A 186 -14.58 -8.15 -0.01
C GLY A 186 -16.00 -8.65 0.29
N ASP A 187 -16.51 -9.50 -0.58
CA ASP A 187 -17.80 -10.14 -0.36
C ASP A 187 -17.63 -11.37 0.53
N THR A 188 -18.42 -11.45 1.61
CA THR A 188 -18.40 -12.55 2.55
C THR A 188 -19.64 -12.59 3.44
N THR A 189 -20.07 -13.79 3.80
CA THR A 189 -21.01 -13.99 4.91
C THR A 189 -20.36 -13.66 6.26
N ALA A 190 -21.19 -13.43 7.29
CA ALA A 190 -20.75 -13.15 8.67
C ALA A 190 -19.88 -14.25 9.31
N ASP A 191 -19.84 -15.45 8.71
CA ASP A 191 -19.01 -16.56 9.15
C ASP A 191 -17.52 -16.19 9.22
N PHE A 192 -17.06 -15.19 8.44
CA PHE A 192 -15.67 -14.72 8.51
C PHE A 192 -15.28 -14.17 9.88
N ILE A 193 -16.24 -13.63 10.65
CA ILE A 193 -16.03 -13.09 12.00
C ILE A 193 -15.81 -14.22 13.01
N LEU A 194 -16.45 -15.38 12.77
CA LEU A 194 -16.37 -16.55 13.62
C LEU A 194 -15.14 -17.41 13.34
N ASP A 195 -14.43 -17.13 12.24
CA ASP A 195 -13.19 -17.80 11.87
C ASP A 195 -12.04 -17.36 12.79
N PRO A 196 -11.48 -18.25 13.62
CA PRO A 196 -10.38 -17.89 14.52
C PRO A 196 -9.11 -17.45 13.78
N ASP A 197 -8.92 -17.86 12.52
CA ASP A 197 -7.77 -17.45 11.72
C ASP A 197 -7.88 -15.98 11.25
N ASN A 198 -9.08 -15.39 11.35
CA ASN A 198 -9.36 -13.99 11.03
C ASN A 198 -9.33 -13.08 12.28
N ALA A 199 -8.96 -13.59 13.46
CA ALA A 199 -9.05 -12.82 14.71
C ALA A 199 -8.24 -11.51 14.70
N ASP A 200 -7.13 -11.45 13.96
CA ASP A 200 -6.32 -10.24 13.82
C ASP A 200 -6.86 -9.25 12.78
N VAL A 201 -7.63 -9.71 11.79
CA VAL A 201 -8.36 -8.85 10.84
C VAL A 201 -9.32 -7.94 11.61
N LEU A 202 -10.00 -8.49 12.62
CA LEU A 202 -10.93 -7.74 13.49
C LEU A 202 -10.22 -6.73 14.41
N GLN A 203 -8.88 -6.79 14.51
CA GLN A 203 -8.07 -5.82 15.26
C GLN A 203 -7.55 -4.67 14.40
N ALA A 204 -7.85 -4.67 13.09
CA ALA A 204 -7.46 -3.58 12.20
C ALA A 204 -8.09 -2.26 12.68
N LYS A 205 -7.33 -1.16 12.55
CA LYS A 205 -7.84 0.18 12.92
C LYS A 205 -8.99 0.62 12.02
N ILE A 206 -8.98 0.16 10.77
CA ILE A 206 -10.06 0.38 9.80
C ILE A 206 -10.45 -0.98 9.23
N LEU A 207 -11.72 -1.34 9.32
CA LEU A 207 -12.31 -2.50 8.69
C LEU A 207 -13.29 -2.03 7.60
N VAL A 208 -13.01 -2.39 6.35
CA VAL A 208 -13.88 -2.12 5.20
C VAL A 208 -14.72 -3.37 4.96
N VAL A 209 -16.01 -3.23 5.20
CA VAL A 209 -17.02 -4.30 5.14
C VAL A 209 -17.95 -4.01 3.97
N GLU A 210 -18.40 -5.05 3.28
CA GLU A 210 -19.59 -4.92 2.43
C GLU A 210 -20.85 -4.71 3.29
N GLU A 211 -21.81 -3.96 2.77
CA GLU A 211 -23.14 -3.87 3.40
C GLU A 211 -24.16 -4.45 2.42
N VAL A 212 -24.30 -5.78 2.43
CA VAL A 212 -25.43 -6.42 1.75
C VAL A 212 -26.59 -6.41 2.73
N SER A 213 -27.47 -5.42 2.58
CA SER A 213 -28.67 -5.30 3.40
C SER A 213 -29.61 -6.49 3.18
N ASP A 214 -29.55 -7.49 4.06
CA ASP A 214 -30.77 -8.17 4.47
C ASP A 214 -31.54 -7.16 5.34
N ASN A 215 -32.79 -6.87 4.97
CA ASN A 215 -33.70 -5.88 5.60
C ASN A 215 -33.95 -6.07 7.13
N ASN A 216 -33.15 -6.88 7.83
CA ASN A 216 -33.29 -7.24 9.23
C ASN A 216 -32.05 -7.02 10.11
N CYS A 217 -30.92 -6.51 9.58
CA CYS A 217 -29.71 -6.31 10.39
C CYS A 217 -29.23 -4.85 10.38
N VAL A 218 -29.59 -4.09 11.42
CA VAL A 218 -29.01 -2.76 11.71
C VAL A 218 -27.82 -2.95 12.65
N TYR A 219 -26.59 -2.72 12.18
CA TYR A 219 -25.43 -2.58 13.07
C TYR A 219 -25.23 -1.11 13.45
N PRO A 220 -25.33 -0.74 14.74
CA PRO A 220 -24.96 0.60 15.17
C PRO A 220 -23.43 0.65 15.32
N ASN A 221 -22.76 1.43 14.46
CA ASN A 221 -21.61 2.33 14.77
C ASN A 221 -20.65 2.48 13.57
N GLU A 222 -20.64 3.68 13.00
CA GLU A 222 -19.54 4.40 12.33
C GLU A 222 -18.58 3.61 11.39
N VAL A 223 -18.97 3.44 10.13
CA VAL A 223 -18.02 3.19 9.02
C VAL A 223 -17.54 4.53 8.46
N HIS A 224 -16.36 4.98 8.90
CA HIS A 224 -15.72 6.19 8.38
C HIS A 224 -14.65 5.87 7.34
N HIS A 225 -14.84 6.36 6.11
CA HIS A 225 -13.82 6.38 5.06
C HIS A 225 -12.65 7.29 5.41
N THR A 226 -11.42 6.75 5.52
CA THR A 226 -10.18 7.37 5.00
C THR A 226 -8.98 6.42 5.12
N ALA A 227 -8.79 5.56 4.11
CA ALA A 227 -7.50 4.90 3.90
C ALA A 227 -6.52 5.90 3.24
N ARG A 228 -5.57 6.42 4.01
CA ARG A 228 -4.36 7.08 3.49
C ARG A 228 -3.22 6.09 3.64
N GLU A 229 -2.81 5.44 2.54
CA GLU A 229 -1.44 4.99 2.22
C GLU A 229 -1.46 4.00 1.03
N ARG A 230 -1.12 4.49 -0.18
CA ARG A 230 -0.72 3.81 -1.47
C ARG A 230 -1.44 2.54 -1.96
N THR A 231 -2.42 2.02 -1.24
CA THR A 231 -3.18 0.82 -1.56
C THR A 231 -4.64 1.20 -1.45
N GLN A 232 -5.39 0.96 -2.51
CA GLN A 232 -6.83 1.12 -2.51
C GLN A 232 -7.44 -0.23 -2.80
N VAL A 233 -8.48 -0.53 -2.04
CA VAL A 233 -9.21 -1.77 -2.19
C VAL A 233 -10.56 -1.43 -2.78
N TYR A 234 -10.86 -2.04 -3.93
CA TYR A 234 -12.09 -1.77 -4.68
C TYR A 234 -13.05 -2.95 -4.53
N SER A 235 -14.29 -2.58 -4.23
CA SER A 235 -15.48 -3.18 -4.83
C SER A 235 -15.91 -2.19 -5.90
N PHE A 236 -16.13 -2.60 -7.16
CA PHE A 236 -16.93 -1.75 -8.06
C PHE A 236 -18.40 -2.18 -7.98
#